data_AF-A0A101GEX3-F1
#
_entry.id   AF-A0A101GEX3-F1
#
_cell.length_a   1.000
_cell.length_b   1.000
_cell.length_c   1.000
_cell.angle_alpha   90.00
_cell.angle_beta   90.00
_cell.angle_gamma   90.00
#
_symmetry.space_group_name_H-M   'P 1'
#
loop_
_entity.id
_entity.type
_entity.pdbx_description
1 polymer ?
#
loop_
_entity_poly.entity_id
_entity_poly.type
_entity_poly.pdbx_seq_one_letter_code
_entity_poly.pdbx_strand_id
1 'polypeptide(L)'
;MRIFNKLKNAFSLSLILIGSISLWSQSHYLQQVNFTSVKITDQFWAPRMKTNHEVTIPISFAKSEETGRIKNFKVAAKLEPGAFCSTYPYDDSDVFKIIEGASYSLQLFPDPLLEAKLDTLIS
;
A
#
# COMPACT_ATOMS: atom_id res chain seq x y z
N MET A 1 4.20 61.11 -19.95
CA MET A 1 4.96 60.05 -19.25
C MET A 1 4.07 59.01 -18.57
N ARG A 2 3.04 58.45 -19.25
CA ARG A 2 2.16 57.40 -18.71
C ARG A 2 1.92 56.23 -19.67
N ILE A 3 2.21 56.43 -20.97
CA ILE A 3 2.01 55.44 -22.03
C ILE A 3 3.20 54.47 -22.13
N PHE A 4 4.43 54.95 -21.87
CA PHE A 4 5.65 54.12 -21.89
C PHE A 4 5.72 53.05 -20.78
N ASN A 5 5.04 53.25 -19.63
CA ASN A 5 5.02 52.25 -18.55
C ASN A 5 4.00 51.11 -18.81
N LYS A 6 2.97 51.33 -19.63
CA LYS A 6 2.05 50.25 -20.01
C LYS A 6 2.69 49.26 -20.98
N LEU A 7 3.58 49.72 -21.87
CA LEU A 7 4.30 48.83 -22.80
C LEU A 7 5.38 47.99 -22.12
N LYS A 8 6.10 48.54 -21.13
CA LYS A 8 7.10 47.76 -20.36
C LYS A 8 6.47 46.63 -19.55
N ASN A 9 5.30 46.89 -18.95
CA ASN A 9 4.58 45.88 -18.16
C ASN A 9 3.90 44.80 -19.03
N ALA A 10 3.55 45.11 -20.28
CA ALA A 10 3.00 44.12 -21.21
C ALA A 10 4.06 43.14 -21.73
N PHE A 11 5.32 43.57 -21.87
CA PHE A 11 6.42 42.71 -22.32
C PHE A 11 7.01 41.82 -21.22
N SER A 12 6.86 42.21 -19.94
CA SER A 12 7.28 41.37 -18.81
C SER A 12 6.25 40.30 -18.41
N LEU A 13 4.97 40.44 -18.80
CA LEU A 13 3.96 39.40 -18.54
C LEU A 13 3.92 38.30 -19.61
N SER A 14 4.32 38.58 -20.85
CA SER A 14 4.34 37.58 -21.93
C SER A 14 5.51 36.59 -21.82
N LEU A 15 6.58 36.93 -21.10
CA LEU A 15 7.74 36.04 -20.92
C LEU A 15 7.54 34.98 -19.81
N ILE A 16 6.58 35.19 -18.91
CA ILE A 16 6.27 34.23 -17.82
C ILE A 16 5.34 33.10 -18.32
N LEU A 17 4.62 33.30 -19.43
CA LEU A 17 3.69 32.31 -19.98
C LEU A 17 4.33 31.29 -20.94
N ILE A 18 5.58 31.50 -21.37
CA ILE A 18 6.27 30.61 -22.34
C ILE A 18 7.22 29.62 -21.64
N GLY A 19 7.56 29.85 -20.36
CA GLY A 19 8.49 29.00 -19.59
C GLY A 19 7.89 27.77 -18.92
N SER A 20 6.58 27.54 -19.01
CA SER A 20 5.91 26.42 -18.34
C SER A 20 5.58 25.24 -19.25
N ILE A 21 5.99 25.29 -20.53
CA ILE A 21 5.72 24.23 -21.49
C ILE A 21 6.88 23.24 -21.48
N SER A 22 6.64 22.09 -20.85
CA SER A 22 7.40 20.82 -20.95
C SER A 22 8.53 20.56 -19.95
N LEU A 23 8.18 20.53 -18.65
CA LEU A 23 8.77 19.55 -17.73
C LEU A 23 7.71 18.47 -17.40
N TRP A 24 7.06 17.93 -18.44
CA TRP A 24 6.45 16.62 -18.31
C TRP A 24 7.58 15.61 -18.37
N SER A 25 7.95 15.17 -17.18
CA SER A 25 8.95 14.15 -16.91
C SER A 25 8.83 12.98 -17.89
N GLN A 26 9.94 12.70 -18.55
CA GLN A 26 10.38 11.46 -19.19
C GLN A 26 9.32 10.33 -19.26
N SER A 27 8.70 10.23 -20.43
CA SER A 27 7.92 9.11 -20.96
C SER A 27 8.08 7.75 -20.25
N HIS A 28 7.05 7.35 -19.50
CA HIS A 28 6.79 5.96 -19.14
C HIS A 28 6.19 5.21 -20.34
N TYR A 29 7.00 4.89 -21.35
CA TYR A 29 6.54 4.10 -22.52
C TYR A 29 6.18 2.66 -22.16
N LEU A 30 6.55 2.18 -20.97
CA LEU A 30 6.14 0.89 -20.44
C LEU A 30 5.15 1.10 -19.30
N GLN A 31 3.95 0.56 -19.47
CA GLN A 31 2.91 0.55 -18.44
C GLN A 31 2.93 -0.81 -17.75
N GLN A 32 2.76 -0.82 -16.43
CA GLN A 32 2.58 -2.06 -15.67
C GLN A 32 1.22 -2.67 -16.01
N VAL A 33 1.18 -3.98 -16.15
CA VAL A 33 -0.09 -4.72 -16.23
C VAL A 33 -0.53 -5.03 -14.82
N ASN A 34 -1.75 -4.64 -14.44
CA ASN A 34 -2.31 -4.98 -13.14
C ASN A 34 -2.34 -6.51 -12.99
N PHE A 35 -1.90 -7.01 -11.83
CA PHE A 35 -1.89 -8.44 -11.55
C PHE A 35 -3.29 -9.07 -11.62
N THR A 36 -4.36 -8.32 -11.33
CA THR A 36 -5.74 -8.79 -11.48
C THR A 36 -6.15 -9.01 -12.94
N SER A 37 -5.43 -8.42 -13.88
CA SER A 37 -5.63 -8.62 -15.32
C SER A 37 -4.88 -9.84 -15.86
N VAL A 38 -4.13 -10.57 -15.03
CA VAL A 38 -3.33 -11.73 -15.43
C VAL A 38 -3.75 -12.95 -14.63
N LYS A 39 -4.17 -14.01 -15.33
CA LYS A 39 -4.48 -15.30 -14.72
C LYS A 39 -3.31 -16.27 -14.91
N ILE A 40 -2.69 -16.67 -13.80
CA ILE A 40 -1.60 -17.65 -13.78
C ILE A 40 -2.21 -19.06 -13.62
N THR A 41 -1.98 -19.95 -14.60
CA THR A 41 -2.59 -21.29 -14.64
C THR A 41 -1.58 -22.43 -14.85
N ASP A 42 -0.30 -22.17 -14.64
CA ASP A 42 0.75 -23.17 -14.82
C ASP A 42 0.82 -24.18 -13.65
N GLN A 43 1.78 -25.10 -13.71
CA GLN A 43 2.02 -26.09 -12.65
C GLN A 43 3.06 -25.62 -11.62
N PHE A 44 3.63 -24.44 -11.78
CA PHE A 44 4.72 -23.96 -10.93
C PHE A 44 4.24 -22.83 -10.02
N TRP A 45 3.73 -21.74 -10.58
CA TRP A 45 3.30 -20.56 -9.82
C TRP A 45 1.89 -20.69 -9.26
N ALA A 46 0.93 -21.22 -10.04
CA ALA A 46 -0.44 -21.35 -9.56
C ALA A 46 -0.56 -22.11 -8.21
N PRO A 47 0.10 -23.28 -8.00
CA PRO A 47 0.04 -23.95 -6.69
C PRO A 47 0.70 -23.14 -5.57
N ARG A 48 1.74 -22.34 -5.84
CA ARG A 48 2.37 -21.49 -4.81
C ARG A 48 1.47 -20.35 -4.38
N MET A 49 0.74 -19.74 -5.30
CA MET A 49 -0.25 -18.71 -4.98
C MET A 49 -1.39 -19.28 -4.12
N LYS A 50 -1.84 -20.50 -4.46
CA LYS A 50 -2.83 -21.23 -3.65
C LYS A 50 -2.31 -21.54 -2.24
N THR A 51 -1.08 -22.05 -2.12
CA THR A 51 -0.45 -22.28 -0.81
C THR A 51 -0.28 -20.99 -0.01
N ASN A 52 0.06 -19.88 -0.67
CA ASN A 52 0.16 -18.59 0.02
C ASN A 52 -1.17 -18.18 0.65
N HIS A 53 -2.27 -18.34 -0.09
CA HIS A 53 -3.63 -18.08 0.38
C HIS A 53 -4.06 -19.06 1.51
N GLU A 54 -3.92 -20.36 1.29
CA GLU A 54 -4.48 -21.39 2.18
C GLU A 54 -3.62 -21.68 3.42
N VAL A 55 -2.33 -21.36 3.37
CA VAL A 55 -1.36 -21.78 4.42
C VAL A 55 -0.53 -20.62 4.92
N THR A 56 0.19 -19.92 4.04
CA THR A 56 1.18 -18.90 4.47
C THR A 56 0.53 -17.70 5.14
N ILE A 57 -0.54 -17.15 4.58
CA ILE A 57 -1.29 -16.03 5.17
C ILE A 57 -1.87 -16.42 6.54
N PRO A 58 -2.63 -17.53 6.70
CA PRO A 58 -3.13 -17.97 8.00
C PRO A 58 -2.04 -18.17 9.06
N ILE A 59 -0.92 -18.82 8.71
CA ILE A 59 0.18 -19.03 9.66
C ILE A 59 0.83 -17.70 10.06
N SER A 60 0.91 -16.73 9.14
CA SER A 60 1.50 -15.42 9.44
C SER A 60 0.64 -14.64 10.45
N PHE A 61 -0.69 -14.70 10.33
CA PHE A 61 -1.58 -14.16 11.36
C PHE A 61 -1.40 -14.88 12.70
N ALA A 62 -1.45 -16.21 12.70
CA ALA A 62 -1.30 -17.01 13.91
C ALA A 62 0.02 -16.69 14.62
N LYS A 63 1.12 -16.55 13.87
CA LYS A 63 2.42 -16.21 14.45
C LYS A 63 2.45 -14.78 15.00
N SER A 64 1.75 -13.84 14.35
CA SER A 64 1.64 -12.46 14.84
C SER A 64 0.80 -12.34 16.10
N GLU A 65 -0.20 -13.20 16.27
CA GLU A 65 -0.94 -13.33 17.53
C GLU A 65 -0.07 -13.96 18.62
N GLU A 66 0.52 -15.12 18.34
CA GLU A 66 1.36 -15.89 19.27
C GLU A 66 2.52 -15.06 19.84
N THR A 67 3.17 -14.25 19.00
CA THR A 67 4.37 -13.49 19.37
C THR A 67 4.07 -12.06 19.84
N GLY A 68 2.79 -11.72 20.07
CA GLY A 68 2.39 -10.47 20.69
C GLY A 68 2.34 -9.25 19.77
N ARG A 69 2.62 -9.39 18.47
CA ARG A 69 2.53 -8.29 17.48
C ARG A 69 1.14 -7.65 17.48
N ILE A 70 0.09 -8.48 17.40
CA ILE A 70 -1.29 -7.97 17.41
C ILE A 70 -1.66 -7.40 18.80
N LYS A 71 -1.13 -7.98 19.88
CA LYS A 71 -1.37 -7.51 21.24
C LYS A 71 -0.78 -6.10 21.48
N ASN A 72 0.35 -5.76 20.86
CA ASN A 72 0.93 -4.42 20.97
C ASN A 72 -0.07 -3.31 20.60
N PHE A 73 -0.87 -3.50 19.54
CA PHE A 73 -1.90 -2.54 19.12
C PHE A 73 -2.99 -2.37 20.18
N LYS A 74 -3.47 -3.47 20.78
CA LYS A 74 -4.48 -3.42 21.85
C LYS A 74 -3.97 -2.71 23.10
N VAL A 75 -2.71 -2.95 23.46
CA VAL A 75 -2.06 -2.26 24.58
C VAL A 75 -1.90 -0.77 24.28
N ALA A 76 -1.46 -0.41 23.07
CA ALA A 76 -1.31 0.99 22.63
C ALA A 76 -2.66 1.74 22.63
N ALA A 77 -3.73 1.06 22.20
CA ALA A 77 -5.10 1.58 22.21
C ALA A 77 -5.74 1.61 23.61
N LYS A 78 -5.05 1.14 24.66
CA LYS A 78 -5.56 1.00 26.04
C LYS A 78 -6.79 0.08 26.16
N LEU A 79 -6.95 -0.85 25.22
CA LEU A 79 -8.00 -1.87 25.24
C LEU A 79 -7.59 -3.07 26.11
N GLU A 80 -6.29 -3.29 26.29
CA GLU A 80 -5.73 -4.28 27.21
C GLU A 80 -4.62 -3.64 28.06
N PRO A 81 -4.50 -3.99 29.35
CA PRO A 81 -3.38 -3.53 30.17
C PRO A 81 -2.08 -4.22 29.76
N GLY A 82 -0.97 -3.49 29.82
CA GLY A 82 0.35 -4.06 29.56
C GLY A 82 1.36 -3.02 29.10
N ALA A 83 2.51 -3.52 28.67
CA ALA A 83 3.53 -2.77 27.96
C ALA A 83 3.79 -3.44 26.61
N PHE A 84 4.58 -2.79 25.76
CA PHE A 84 5.09 -3.38 24.52
C PHE A 84 5.67 -4.79 24.79
N CYS A 85 5.20 -5.79 24.03
CA CYS A 85 5.39 -7.20 24.39
C CYS A 85 6.01 -8.07 23.29
N SER A 86 6.28 -7.50 22.11
CA SER A 86 7.07 -8.17 21.08
C SER A 86 8.55 -7.79 21.19
N THR A 87 9.40 -8.34 20.32
CA THR A 87 10.87 -8.28 20.46
C THR A 87 11.48 -6.99 19.92
N TYR A 88 10.97 -6.48 18.80
CA TYR A 88 11.61 -5.42 18.03
C TYR A 88 10.66 -4.25 17.77
N PRO A 89 11.17 -3.00 17.74
CA PRO A 89 10.34 -1.81 17.54
C PRO A 89 9.65 -1.75 16.16
N TYR A 90 10.06 -2.59 15.20
CA TYR A 90 9.48 -2.70 13.86
C TYR A 90 8.53 -3.89 13.70
N ASP A 91 8.23 -4.62 14.77
CA ASP A 91 7.37 -5.82 14.73
C ASP A 91 5.95 -5.52 14.25
N ASP A 92 5.47 -4.29 14.44
CA ASP A 92 4.18 -3.83 13.90
C ASP A 92 4.14 -3.92 12.36
N SER A 93 5.30 -3.82 11.70
CA SER A 93 5.39 -3.94 10.24
C SER A 93 5.01 -5.33 9.72
N ASP A 94 5.13 -6.37 10.55
CA ASP A 94 4.72 -7.72 10.14
C ASP A 94 3.20 -7.78 9.98
N VAL A 95 2.44 -7.12 10.87
CA VAL A 95 0.98 -7.03 10.78
C VAL A 95 0.58 -6.31 9.49
N PHE A 96 1.25 -5.20 9.15
CA PHE A 96 0.96 -4.44 7.93
C PHE A 96 1.23 -5.25 6.65
N LYS A 97 2.34 -6.00 6.60
CA LYS A 97 2.70 -6.84 5.45
C LYS A 97 1.75 -8.01 5.28
N ILE A 98 1.24 -8.58 6.38
CA ILE A 98 0.24 -9.64 6.31
C ILE A 98 -1.07 -9.08 5.74
N ILE A 99 -1.52 -7.91 6.19
CA ILE A 99 -2.69 -7.23 5.65
C ILE A 99 -2.51 -6.98 4.14
N GLU A 100 -1.34 -6.50 3.72
CA GLU A 100 -1.02 -6.29 2.30
C GLU A 100 -1.12 -7.60 1.49
N GLY A 101 -0.45 -8.66 1.94
CA GLY A 101 -0.47 -9.97 1.26
C GLY A 101 -1.86 -10.58 1.18
N ALA A 102 -2.64 -10.48 2.26
CA ALA A 102 -4.03 -10.92 2.30
C ALA A 102 -4.91 -10.09 1.35
N SER A 103 -4.72 -8.78 1.28
CA SER A 103 -5.46 -7.88 0.38
C SER A 103 -5.21 -8.19 -1.09
N TYR A 104 -3.97 -8.52 -1.48
CA TYR A 104 -3.69 -9.00 -2.84
C TYR A 104 -4.31 -10.38 -3.09
N SER A 105 -4.24 -11.27 -2.09
CA SER A 105 -4.83 -12.61 -2.20
C SER A 105 -6.34 -12.54 -2.42
N LEU A 106 -7.07 -11.67 -1.71
CA LEU A 106 -8.52 -11.53 -1.81
C LEU A 106 -8.99 -11.08 -3.22
N GLN A 107 -8.16 -10.33 -3.95
CA GLN A 107 -8.47 -9.95 -5.33
C GLN A 107 -8.42 -11.13 -6.31
N LEU A 108 -7.73 -12.22 -5.97
CA LEU A 108 -7.61 -13.42 -6.79
C LEU A 108 -8.41 -14.61 -6.25
N PHE A 109 -8.56 -14.67 -4.93
CA PHE A 109 -9.23 -15.72 -4.16
C PHE A 109 -10.18 -15.05 -3.16
N PRO A 110 -11.42 -14.72 -3.57
CA PRO A 110 -12.42 -14.18 -2.67
C PRO A 110 -12.67 -15.14 -1.50
N ASP A 111 -12.47 -14.66 -0.28
CA ASP A 111 -12.59 -15.41 0.97
C ASP A 111 -13.22 -14.52 2.04
N PRO A 112 -14.54 -14.66 2.32
CA PRO A 112 -15.24 -13.83 3.30
C PRO A 112 -14.71 -13.97 4.73
N LEU A 113 -14.10 -15.11 5.08
CA LEU A 113 -13.55 -15.31 6.42
C LEU A 113 -12.24 -14.53 6.58
N LEU A 114 -11.39 -14.55 5.56
CA LEU A 114 -10.17 -13.75 5.53
C LEU A 114 -10.50 -12.24 5.48
N GLU A 115 -11.52 -11.83 4.72
CA GLU A 115 -11.99 -10.44 4.69
C GLU A 115 -12.44 -9.97 6.08
N ALA A 116 -13.32 -10.73 6.75
CA ALA A 116 -13.76 -10.40 8.11
C ALA A 116 -12.60 -10.38 9.13
N LYS A 117 -11.59 -11.23 8.94
CA LYS A 117 -10.37 -11.24 9.77
C LYS A 117 -9.57 -9.95 9.59
N LEU A 118 -9.45 -9.44 8.36
CA LEU A 118 -8.80 -8.14 8.09
C LEU A 118 -9.58 -6.99 8.71
N ASP A 119 -10.90 -6.95 8.55
CA ASP A 119 -11.74 -5.90 9.14
C ASP A 119 -11.57 -5.83 10.66
N THR A 120 -11.56 -6.99 11.33
CA THR A 120 -11.34 -7.10 12.78
C THR A 120 -9.95 -6.59 13.21
N LEU A 121 -8.95 -6.74 12.35
CA LEU A 121 -7.57 -6.35 12.65
C LEU A 121 -7.33 -4.85 12.42
N ILE A 122 -8.09 -4.23 11.52
CA ILE A 122 -7.97 -2.82 11.14
C ILE A 122 -8.78 -1.89 12.07
N SER A 123 -9.89 -2.39 12.64
CA SER A 123 -10.79 -1.63 13.52
C SER A 123 -10.19 -1.26 14.88
#